data_AF-A0A556RAB5-F1
#
_entry.id   AF-A0A556RAB5-F1
#
_cell.length_a   1.000
_cell.length_b   1.000
_cell.length_c   1.000
_cell.angle_alpha   90.00
_cell.angle_beta   90.00
_cell.angle_gamma   90.00
#
_symmetry.space_group_name_H-M   'P 1'
#
loop_
_entity.id
_entity.type
_entity.pdbx_description
1 polymer ?
#
loop_
_entity_poly.entity_id
_entity_poly.type
_entity_poly.pdbx_seq_one_letter_code
_entity_poly.pdbx_strand_id
1 'polypeptide(L)'
;MHALNPGATLFSCLAIAIEAGLMLGSIMVSRHNLWVCIGFHIGWNLTEALLGIPVSGQHIYGFMVMKVQGPTLLTGGSFGIEASLIPVILGLLVSAAFLLCRGRDTMVGSRT
;
A
#
# COMPACT_ATOMS: atom_id res chain seq x y z
N MET A 1 9.58 7.59 -6.11
CA MET A 1 11.00 7.14 -6.11
C MET A 1 11.18 6.19 -4.93
N HIS A 2 11.04 4.87 -5.13
CA HIS A 2 11.24 3.85 -4.08
C HIS A 2 12.49 3.00 -4.32
N ALA A 3 12.89 2.83 -5.59
CA ALA A 3 14.07 2.05 -5.98
C ALA A 3 15.41 2.63 -5.49
N LEU A 4 15.42 3.90 -5.07
CA LEU A 4 16.60 4.58 -4.53
C LEU A 4 16.63 4.61 -2.99
N ASN A 5 15.62 4.03 -2.34
CA ASN A 5 15.53 4.08 -0.89
C ASN A 5 16.49 3.06 -0.25
N PRO A 6 16.91 3.31 1.01
CA PRO A 6 17.66 2.32 1.77
C PRO A 6 16.91 0.98 1.84
N GLY A 7 17.62 -0.13 1.62
CA GLY A 7 17.02 -1.46 1.64
C GLY A 7 16.14 -1.78 0.43
N ALA A 8 16.07 -0.91 -0.59
CA ALA A 8 15.34 -1.21 -1.81
C ALA A 8 15.94 -2.41 -2.55
N THR A 9 15.07 -3.33 -2.95
CA THR A 9 15.40 -4.49 -3.78
C THR A 9 14.42 -4.55 -4.95
N LEU A 10 14.71 -5.39 -5.95
CA LEU A 10 13.74 -5.66 -7.01
C LEU A 10 12.41 -6.14 -6.44
N PHE A 11 12.46 -6.99 -5.41
CA PHE A 11 11.27 -7.48 -4.73
C PHE A 11 10.48 -6.37 -4.04
N SER A 12 11.12 -5.48 -3.26
CA SER A 12 10.40 -4.40 -2.58
C SER A 12 9.80 -3.38 -3.57
N CYS A 13 10.48 -3.13 -4.69
CA CYS A 13 9.95 -2.29 -5.76
C CYS A 13 8.71 -2.91 -6.40
N LEU A 14 8.75 -4.22 -6.68
CA LEU A 14 7.59 -4.95 -7.20
C LEU A 14 6.45 -5.01 -6.18
N ALA A 15 6.76 -5.24 -4.90
CA ALA A 15 5.78 -5.28 -3.82
C ALA A 15 5.01 -3.95 -3.74
N ILE A 16 5.69 -2.81 -3.66
CA ILE A 16 5.05 -1.48 -3.66
C ILE A 16 4.26 -1.22 -4.94
N ALA A 17 4.82 -1.57 -6.11
CA ALA A 17 4.14 -1.32 -7.38
C ALA A 17 2.82 -2.11 -7.48
N ILE A 18 2.81 -3.35 -6.97
CA ILE A 18 1.61 -4.18 -6.93
C ILE A 18 0.66 -3.68 -5.85
N GLU A 19 1.13 -3.50 -4.63
CA GLU A 19 0.32 -3.10 -3.50
C GLU A 19 -0.22 -1.68 -3.67
N ALA A 20 0.63 -0.67 -3.53
CA ALA A 20 0.22 0.72 -3.53
C ALA A 20 -0.19 1.17 -4.93
N GLY A 21 0.53 0.72 -5.97
CA GLY A 21 0.24 1.09 -7.35
C GLY A 21 -1.12 0.59 -7.83
N LEU A 22 -1.40 -0.72 -7.72
CA LEU A 22 -2.69 -1.25 -8.15
C LEU A 22 -3.84 -0.81 -7.24
N MET A 23 -3.60 -0.75 -5.92
CA MET A 23 -4.62 -0.30 -4.96
C MET A 23 -5.04 1.13 -5.23
N LEU A 24 -4.10 2.08 -5.26
CA LEU A 24 -4.42 3.49 -5.52
C LEU A 24 -4.94 3.69 -6.95
N GLY A 25 -4.42 2.94 -7.92
CA GLY A 25 -4.93 2.93 -9.30
C GLY A 25 -6.39 2.49 -9.37
N SER A 26 -6.75 1.41 -8.69
CA SER A 26 -8.13 0.90 -8.62
C SER A 26 -9.08 1.89 -7.94
N ILE A 27 -8.64 2.52 -6.84
CA ILE A 27 -9.42 3.54 -6.12
C ILE A 27 -9.63 4.75 -7.03
N MET A 28 -8.59 5.21 -7.72
CA MET A 28 -8.67 6.36 -8.62
C MET A 28 -9.65 6.09 -9.77
N VAL A 29 -9.54 4.90 -10.39
CA VAL A 29 -10.45 4.49 -11.47
C VAL A 29 -11.87 4.36 -10.92
N SER A 30 -12.10 3.83 -9.72
CA SER A 30 -13.46 3.65 -9.18
C SER A 30 -14.10 4.93 -8.61
N ARG A 31 -13.32 5.86 -8.09
CA ARG A 31 -13.83 7.07 -7.40
C ARG A 31 -13.61 8.37 -8.17
N HIS A 32 -12.72 8.38 -9.17
CA HIS A 32 -12.36 9.57 -9.94
C HIS A 32 -11.99 10.78 -9.06
N ASN A 33 -11.41 10.53 -7.89
CA ASN A 33 -11.09 11.57 -6.92
C ASN A 33 -9.68 11.36 -6.36
N LEU A 34 -8.77 12.25 -6.74
CA LEU A 34 -7.37 12.21 -6.32
C LEU A 34 -7.20 12.37 -4.81
N TRP A 35 -8.07 13.15 -4.15
CA TRP A 35 -7.99 13.38 -2.71
C TRP A 35 -8.22 12.09 -1.90
N VAL A 36 -9.01 11.15 -2.42
CA VAL A 36 -9.20 9.84 -1.78
C VAL A 36 -7.89 9.06 -1.81
N CYS A 37 -7.20 9.03 -2.97
CA CYS A 37 -5.92 8.36 -3.10
C CYS A 37 -4.85 9.00 -2.22
N ILE A 38 -4.77 10.34 -2.21
CA ILE A 38 -3.84 11.09 -1.36
C ILE A 38 -4.11 10.79 0.12
N GLY A 39 -5.36 10.90 0.56
CA GLY A 39 -5.75 10.66 1.96
C GLY A 39 -5.42 9.24 2.40
N PHE A 40 -5.71 8.24 1.55
CA PHE A 40 -5.38 6.84 1.84
C PHE A 40 -3.86 6.64 1.97
N HIS A 41 -3.09 7.18 1.04
CA HIS A 41 -1.63 7.04 1.06
C HIS A 41 -1.00 7.75 2.26
N ILE A 42 -1.47 8.96 2.59
CA ILE A 42 -1.04 9.67 3.81
C ILE A 42 -1.40 8.86 5.05
N GLY A 43 -2.61 8.32 5.14
CA GLY A 43 -3.05 7.51 6.27
C GLY A 43 -2.18 6.27 6.49
N TRP A 44 -1.79 5.60 5.40
CA TRP A 44 -0.87 4.47 5.45
C TRP A 44 0.51 4.86 5.98
N ASN A 45 1.17 5.84 5.35
CA ASN A 45 2.50 6.29 5.76
C ASN A 45 2.51 6.86 7.18
N LEU A 46 1.44 7.56 7.58
CA LEU A 46 1.29 8.08 8.94
C LEU A 46 1.18 6.95 9.96
N THR A 47 0.47 5.88 9.62
CA THR A 47 0.34 4.70 10.49
C THR A 47 1.71 4.06 10.71
N GLU A 48 2.46 3.81 9.64
CA GLU A 48 3.83 3.26 9.75
C GLU A 48 4.76 4.18 10.54
N ALA A 49 4.72 5.48 10.25
CA ALA A 49 5.53 6.48 10.95
C ALA A 49 5.18 6.54 12.44
N LEU A 50 3.90 6.58 12.82
CA LEU A 50 3.49 6.60 14.24
C LEU A 50 3.94 5.36 15.00
N LEU A 51 3.96 4.21 14.33
CA LEU A 51 4.40 2.93 14.87
C LEU A 51 5.93 2.78 14.92
N GLY A 52 6.68 3.72 14.30
CA GLY A 52 8.14 3.66 14.20
C GLY A 52 8.65 2.60 13.23
N ILE A 53 7.79 2.14 12.32
CA ILE A 53 8.14 1.20 11.25
C ILE A 53 8.75 2.02 10.09
N PRO A 54 9.79 1.51 9.40
CA PRO A 54 10.35 2.20 8.24
C PRO A 54 9.28 2.42 7.16
N VAL A 55 9.16 3.65 6.67
CA VAL A 55 8.26 4.00 5.55
C VAL A 55 9.07 3.89 4.27
N SER A 56 8.86 2.82 3.50
CA SER A 56 9.66 2.51 2.30
C SER A 56 11.17 2.56 2.55
N GLY A 57 11.65 2.09 3.70
CA GLY A 57 13.07 2.09 4.07
C GLY A 57 13.58 3.41 4.69
N GLN A 58 12.71 4.41 4.84
CA GLN A 58 13.02 5.64 5.56
C GLN A 58 12.64 5.49 7.02
N HIS A 59 13.61 5.65 7.92
CA HIS A 59 13.35 5.65 9.35
C HIS A 59 12.83 7.02 9.79
N ILE A 60 11.59 7.05 10.27
CA ILE A 60 10.96 8.24 10.83
C ILE A 60 10.79 8.01 12.33
N TYR A 61 11.10 9.01 13.15
CA TYR A 61 10.87 8.95 14.59
C TYR A 61 9.36 8.95 14.86
N GLY A 62 8.85 7.77 15.21
CA GLY A 62 7.46 7.57 15.57
C GLY A 62 7.15 7.88 17.03
N PHE A 63 5.86 7.89 17.35
CA PHE A 63 5.39 7.95 18.73
C PHE A 63 5.73 6.65 19.48
N MET A 64 5.69 5.52 18.77
CA MET A 64 6.13 4.22 19.27
C MET A 64 7.43 3.79 18.56
N VAL A 65 8.17 2.88 19.20
CA VAL A 65 9.31 2.20 18.59
C VAL A 65 8.98 0.72 18.51
N MET A 66 8.15 0.33 17.54
CA MET A 66 7.88 -1.07 17.31
C MET A 66 9.05 -1.70 16.56
N LYS A 67 9.60 -2.77 17.13
CA LYS A 67 10.51 -3.64 16.40
C LYS A 67 9.71 -4.80 15.85
N VAL A 68 9.68 -4.96 14.54
CA VAL A 68 9.09 -6.14 13.89
C VAL A 68 10.15 -7.24 13.83
N GLN A 69 9.84 -8.45 14.32
CA GLN A 69 10.74 -9.62 14.25
C GLN A 69 10.09 -10.72 13.43
N GLY A 70 10.91 -11.48 12.70
CA GLY A 70 10.46 -12.64 11.94
C GLY A 70 11.03 -12.69 10.52
N PRO A 71 10.53 -13.61 9.69
CA PRO A 71 10.99 -13.78 8.31
C PRO A 71 10.81 -12.51 7.48
N THR A 72 11.80 -12.15 6.67
CA THR A 72 11.78 -10.95 5.81
C THR A 72 10.56 -10.89 4.88
N LEU A 73 10.03 -12.04 4.46
CA LEU A 73 8.80 -12.10 3.64
C LEU A 73 7.56 -11.58 4.37
N LEU A 74 7.53 -11.65 5.71
CA LEU A 74 6.41 -11.20 6.53
C LEU A 74 6.66 -9.84 7.16
N THR A 75 7.92 -9.44 7.31
CA THR A 75 8.30 -8.18 7.98
C THR A 75 8.74 -7.09 7.01
N GLY A 76 9.13 -7.47 5.78
CA GLY A 76 9.68 -6.58 4.76
C GLY A 76 11.12 -6.09 5.05
N GLY A 77 11.73 -6.59 6.13
CA GLY A 77 13.13 -6.30 6.47
C GLY A 77 13.40 -4.82 6.73
N SER A 78 14.54 -4.33 6.25
CA SER A 78 14.94 -2.93 6.43
C SER A 78 14.09 -1.94 5.63
N PHE A 79 13.39 -2.42 4.60
CA PHE A 79 12.51 -1.58 3.79
C PHE A 79 11.17 -1.28 4.48
N GLY A 80 10.83 -2.01 5.55
CA GLY A 80 9.54 -1.86 6.24
C GLY A 80 8.46 -2.76 5.68
N ILE A 81 7.28 -2.74 6.31
CA ILE A 81 6.24 -3.76 6.09
C ILE A 81 5.65 -3.71 4.67
N GLU A 82 5.78 -2.59 3.96
CA GLU A 82 5.43 -2.43 2.52
C GLU A 82 6.17 -3.41 1.60
N ALA A 83 7.32 -3.94 2.03
CA ALA A 83 8.04 -5.01 1.32
C ALA A 83 7.65 -6.42 1.80
N SER A 84 6.56 -6.58 2.54
CA SER A 84 6.08 -7.89 3.01
C SER A 84 4.89 -8.39 2.20
N LEU A 85 4.65 -9.70 2.24
CA LEU A 85 3.53 -10.32 1.54
C LEU A 85 2.17 -9.88 2.11
N ILE A 86 2.12 -9.46 3.37
CA ILE A 86 0.86 -9.13 4.04
C ILE A 86 0.21 -7.90 3.38
N PRO A 87 0.87 -6.73 3.28
CA PRO A 87 0.32 -5.57 2.59
C PRO A 87 0.11 -5.82 1.10
N VAL A 88 0.99 -6.59 0.42
CA VAL A 88 0.76 -6.99 -0.99
C VAL A 88 -0.58 -7.71 -1.18
N ILE A 89 -0.88 -8.71 -0.33
CA ILE A 89 -2.15 -9.46 -0.40
C ILE A 89 -3.32 -8.53 -0.09
N LEU A 90 -3.21 -7.70 0.96
CA LEU A 90 -4.27 -6.77 1.34
C LEU A 90 -4.55 -5.73 0.24
N GLY A 91 -3.50 -5.15 -0.35
CA GLY A 91 -3.60 -4.20 -1.47
C GLY A 91 -4.28 -4.82 -2.69
N LEU A 92 -3.98 -6.08 -3.01
CA LEU A 92 -4.67 -6.82 -4.08
C LEU A 92 -6.15 -7.06 -3.76
N LEU A 93 -6.48 -7.42 -2.52
CA LEU A 93 -7.87 -7.61 -2.09
C LEU A 93 -8.67 -6.31 -2.16
N VAL A 94 -8.09 -5.19 -1.69
CA VAL A 94 -8.70 -3.87 -1.81
C VAL A 94 -8.87 -3.50 -3.29
N SER A 95 -7.85 -3.74 -4.11
CA SER A 95 -7.91 -3.50 -5.55
C SER A 95 -9.07 -4.25 -6.21
N ALA A 96 -9.17 -5.54 -5.93
CA ALA A 96 -10.24 -6.39 -6.44
C ALA A 96 -11.61 -5.89 -5.98
N ALA A 97 -11.77 -5.53 -4.69
CA ALA A 97 -13.02 -5.01 -4.16
C ALA A 97 -13.47 -3.73 -4.89
N PHE A 98 -12.58 -2.76 -5.07
CA PHE A 98 -12.91 -1.51 -5.77
C PHE A 98 -13.27 -1.72 -7.24
N LEU A 99 -12.58 -2.62 -7.94
CA LEU A 99 -12.87 -2.94 -9.34
C LEU A 99 -14.20 -3.71 -9.49
N LEU A 100 -14.47 -4.67 -8.59
CA LEU A 100 -15.72 -5.44 -8.60
C LEU A 100 -16.94 -4.56 -8.26
N CYS A 101 -16.82 -3.67 -7.27
CA CYS A 101 -17.87 -2.71 -6.95
C CYS A 101 -18.17 -1.80 -8.14
N ARG A 102 -17.14 -1.26 -8.79
CA ARG A 102 -17.30 -0.46 -10.01
C ARG A 102 -18.00 -1.23 -11.13
N GLY A 103 -17.58 -2.48 -11.39
CA GLY A 103 -18.19 -3.32 -12.42
C GLY A 103 -19.68 -3.56 -12.18
N ARG A 104 -20.08 -3.75 -10.91
CA ARG A 104 -21.49 -3.85 -10.52
C ARG A 104 -22.26 -2.57 -10.80
N ASP A 105 -21.71 -1.42 -10.40
CA ASP A 105 -22.36 -0.11 -10.60
C ASP A 105 -22.60 0.18 -12.09
N THR A 106 -21.62 -0.15 -12.95
CA THR A 106 -21.77 0.00 -14.41
C THR A 106 -22.85 -0.91 -15.01
N MET A 107 -22.99 -2.14 -14.49
CA MET A 107 -23.98 -3.11 -14.98
C MET A 107 -25.41 -2.78 -14.54
N VAL A 108 -25.57 -2.14 -13.38
CA VAL A 108 -26.89 -1.67 -12.91
C VAL A 108 -27.29 -0.40 -13.67
N GLY A 109 -26.36 0.54 -13.88
CA GLY A 109 -26.63 1.78 -14.62
C GLY A 109 -26.93 1.57 -16.11
N SER A 110 -26.48 0.48 -16.74
CA SER A 110 -26.76 0.20 -18.15
C SER A 110 -28.12 -0.47 -18.41
N ARG A 111 -28.90 -0.77 -17.36
CA ARG A 111 -30.20 -1.46 -17.44
C ARG A 111 -31.41 -0.53 -17.33
N THR A 112 -31.18 0.78 -17.26
CA THR A 112 -32.21 1.84 -17.29
C THR A 112 -32.11 2.63 -18.58
#